data_AF-A0A351M068-F1
#
_entry.id   AF-A0A351M068-F1
#
_cell.length_a   1.000
_cell.length_b   1.000
_cell.length_c   1.000
_cell.angle_alpha   90.00
_cell.angle_beta   90.00
_cell.angle_gamma   90.00
#
_symmetry.space_group_name_H-M   'P 1'
#
loop_
_entity.id
_entity.type
_entity.pdbx_description
1 polymer ?
#
loop_
_entity_poly.entity_id
_entity_poly.type
_entity_poly.pdbx_seq_one_letter_code
_entity_poly.pdbx_strand_id
1 'polypeptide(L)' 'MGSSLAYWLSENPDHDGTVLVVEPDPTYEKSSTTLSEASIRHQFSEPVNIRLSMFATEFFADFHQNVQVDDEA' A
#
# COMPACT_ATOMS: atom_id res chain seq x y z
N MET A 1 2.88 4.13 4.90
CA MET A 1 1.45 4.12 5.33
C MET A 1 0.61 5.16 4.59
N GLY A 2 0.97 6.46 4.61
CA GLY A 2 0.16 7.52 3.98
C GLY A 2 -0.16 7.27 2.50
N SER A 3 0.83 6.90 1.69
CA SER A 3 0.63 6.62 0.25
C SER A 3 -0.31 5.44 -0.02
N SER A 4 -0.28 4.40 0.82
CA SER A 4 -1.19 3.26 0.69
C SER A 4 -2.65 3.65 1.00
N LEU A 5 -2.86 4.50 2.00
CA LEU A 5 -4.20 5.03 2.28
C LEU A 5 -4.71 5.89 1.13
N ALA A 6 -3.85 6.75 0.58
CA ALA A 6 -4.19 7.59 -0.56
C ALA A 6 -4.61 6.75 -1.78
N TYR A 7 -3.89 5.67 -2.07
CA TYR A 7 -4.25 4.70 -3.12
C TYR A 7 -5.63 4.09 -2.87
N TRP A 8 -5.91 3.55 -1.68
CA TRP A 8 -7.21 2.93 -1.43
C TRP A 8 -8.37 3.93 -1.42
N LEU A 9 -8.11 5.20 -1.12
CA LEU A 9 -9.10 6.27 -1.27
C LEU A 9 -9.33 6.62 -2.73
N SER A 10 -8.29 6.63 -3.58
CA SER A 10 -8.46 6.89 -5.02
C SER A 10 -9.18 5.76 -5.75
N GLU A 11 -8.99 4.52 -5.31
CA GLU A 11 -9.66 3.34 -5.87
C GLU A 11 -11.08 3.10 -5.31
N ASN A 12 -11.51 3.89 -4.32
CA ASN A 12 -12.82 3.70 -3.72
C ASN A 12 -13.91 4.42 -4.53
N PRO A 13 -14.85 3.70 -5.18
CA PRO A 13 -15.92 4.32 -5.97
C PRO A 13 -16.90 5.16 -5.14
N ASP A 14 -16.96 4.94 -3.82
CA ASP A 14 -17.78 5.73 -2.90
C ASP A 14 -17.07 7.01 -2.41
N HIS A 15 -15.81 7.25 -2.83
CA HIS A 15 -15.06 8.45 -2.50
C HIS A 15 -15.04 9.43 -3.69
N ASP A 16 -15.70 10.57 -3.54
CA ASP A 16 -15.80 11.63 -4.56
C ASP A 16 -14.90 12.86 -4.26
N GLY A 17 -14.07 12.77 -3.22
CA GLY A 17 -13.21 13.85 -2.77
C GLY A 17 -11.85 13.90 -3.48
N THR A 18 -11.12 15.01 -3.26
CA THR A 18 -9.71 15.10 -3.65
C THR A 18 -8.82 14.59 -2.52
N VAL A 19 -7.89 13.70 -2.87
CA VAL A 19 -6.83 13.24 -1.96
C VAL A 19 -5.60 14.14 -2.10
N LEU A 20 -5.13 14.71 -0.99
CA LEU A 20 -3.86 15.44 -0.92
C LEU A 20 -2.92 14.73 0.06
N VAL A 21 -1.75 14.30 -0.44
CA VAL A 21 -0.68 13.77 0.39
C VAL A 21 0.29 14.90 0.72
N VAL A 22 0.49 15.17 2.02
CA VAL A 22 1.46 16.16 2.51
C VAL A 22 2.57 15.42 3.21
N GLU A 23 3.77 15.43 2.61
CA GLU A 23 4.97 14.79 3.15
C GLU A 23 6.11 15.83 3.17
N PRO A 24 6.76 16.06 4.33
CA PRO A 24 7.89 16.97 4.44
C PRO A 24 9.05 16.67 3.48
N ASP A 25 9.32 15.39 3.21
CA ASP A 25 10.34 14.93 2.27
C ASP A 25 9.69 14.14 1.12
N PRO A 26 9.42 14.76 -0.04
CA PRO A 26 8.68 14.11 -1.14
C PRO A 26 9.41 12.92 -1.76
N THR A 27 10.69 12.74 -1.47
CA THR A 27 11.45 11.55 -1.90
C THR A 27 11.18 10.33 -1.01
N TYR A 28 10.57 10.53 0.16
CA TYR A 28 10.43 9.54 1.23
C TYR A 28 11.75 8.94 1.72
N GLU A 29 12.92 9.54 1.42
CA GLU A 29 14.24 9.00 1.79
C GLU A 29 14.33 8.74 3.31
N LYS A 30 13.74 9.62 4.11
CA LYS A 30 13.77 9.53 5.58
C LYS A 30 12.61 8.73 6.18
N SER A 31 11.72 8.19 5.35
CA SER A 31 10.59 7.38 5.81
C SER A 31 11.06 6.05 6.40
N SER A 32 10.42 5.62 7.49
CA SER A 32 10.68 4.29 8.06
C SER A 32 10.37 3.15 7.10
N THR A 33 9.48 3.35 6.12
CA THR A 33 9.19 2.37 5.07
C THR A 33 10.38 2.19 4.14
N THR A 34 10.98 3.29 3.65
CA THR A 34 12.15 3.28 2.77
C THR A 34 13.39 2.70 3.47
N LEU A 35 13.55 2.99 4.75
CA LEU A 35 14.68 2.50 5.57
C LEU A 35 14.50 1.07 6.10
N SER A 36 13.39 0.40 5.76
CA SER A 36 13.12 -0.97 6.20
C SER A 36 13.81 -2.02 5.31
N GLU A 37 13.78 -3.28 5.74
CA GLU A 37 14.25 -4.42 4.93
C GLU A 37 13.28 -4.78 3.77
N ALA A 38 12.13 -4.10 3.67
CA ALA A 38 11.10 -4.34 2.66
C ALA A 38 10.65 -5.81 2.54
N SER A 39 10.66 -6.56 3.65
CA SER A 39 10.26 -7.97 3.67
C SER A 39 8.78 -8.15 4.00
N ILE A 40 8.13 -9.10 3.32
CA ILE A 40 6.76 -9.53 3.59
C ILE A 40 6.81 -10.81 4.43
N ARG A 41 6.04 -10.85 5.52
CA ARG A 41 5.93 -12.01 6.41
C ARG A 41 4.47 -12.28 6.76
N HIS A 42 4.10 -13.56 6.78
CA HIS A 42 2.79 -14.01 7.23
C HIS A 42 2.76 -14.23 8.73
N GLN A 43 1.67 -13.80 9.36
CA GLN A 43 1.40 -14.08 10.77
C GLN A 43 0.28 -15.12 10.90
N PHE A 44 0.51 -16.18 11.67
CA PHE A 44 -0.36 -17.36 11.71
C PHE A 44 -1.15 -17.56 13.01
N SER A 45 -1.05 -16.63 13.97
CA SER A 45 -1.53 -16.87 15.34
C SER A 45 -2.94 -16.36 15.61
N GLU A 46 -3.34 -15.29 14.94
CA GLU A 46 -4.62 -14.61 15.20
C GLU A 46 -5.40 -14.52 13.88
N PRO A 47 -6.69 -14.93 13.85
CA PRO A 47 -7.52 -14.88 12.66
C PRO A 47 -7.53 -13.55 11.89
N VAL A 48 -7.44 -12.39 12.55
CA VAL A 48 -7.34 -11.11 11.84
C VAL A 48 -6.00 -10.94 11.13
N ASN A 49 -4.90 -11.34 11.78
CA ASN A 49 -3.56 -11.21 11.21
C ASN A 49 -3.34 -12.19 10.04
N ILE A 50 -3.93 -13.39 10.12
CA ILE A 50 -3.93 -14.36 9.01
C ILE A 50 -4.63 -13.74 7.80
N ARG A 51 -5.83 -13.19 7.99
CA ARG A 51 -6.62 -12.57 6.91
C ARG A 51 -5.91 -11.37 6.29
N LEU A 52 -5.29 -10.51 7.11
CA LEU A 52 -4.47 -9.40 6.62
C LEU A 52 -3.28 -9.89 5.80
N SER A 53 -2.62 -10.96 6.25
CA SER A 53 -1.49 -11.54 5.50
C SER A 53 -1.94 -12.10 4.15
N MET A 54 -3.06 -12.82 4.11
CA MET A 54 -3.62 -13.37 2.86
C MET A 54 -4.03 -12.27 1.89
N PHE A 55 -4.72 -11.23 2.37
CA PHE A 55 -5.07 -10.07 1.56
C PHE A 55 -3.83 -9.43 0.91
N ALA A 56 -2.76 -9.24 1.68
CA ALA A 56 -1.52 -8.69 1.14
C ALA A 56 -0.94 -9.60 0.04
N THR A 57 -0.91 -10.92 0.26
CA THR A 57 -0.43 -11.89 -0.76
C THR A 57 -1.22 -11.81 -2.05
N GLU A 58 -2.55 -11.77 -1.96
CA GLU A 58 -3.43 -11.68 -3.13
C GLU A 58 -3.19 -10.36 -3.87
N PHE A 59 -3.10 -9.24 -3.15
CA PHE A 59 -2.80 -7.95 -3.77
C PHE A 59 -1.44 -7.91 -4.48
N PHE A 60 -0.40 -8.49 -3.85
CA PHE A 60 0.94 -8.52 -4.44
C PHE A 60 1.08 -9.51 -5.60
N ALA A 61 0.24 -10.54 -5.68
CA ALA A 61 0.23 -11.47 -6.81
C ALA A 61 -0.07 -10.74 -8.13
N ASP A 62 -0.93 -9.72 -8.07
CA ASP A 62 -1.34 -8.90 -9.21
C ASP A 62 -0.79 -7.46 -9.13
N PHE A 63 0.34 -7.26 -8.45
CA PHE A 63 0.87 -5.93 -8.12
C PHE A 63 0.95 -4.98 -9.31
N HIS A 64 1.56 -5.42 -10.42
CA HIS A 64 1.71 -4.60 -11.63
C HIS A 64 0.35 -4.15 -12.18
N GLN A 65 -0.64 -5.04 -12.23
CA GLN A 65 -1.99 -4.71 -12.69
C GLN A 65 -2.68 -3.71 -11.75
N ASN A 66 -2.48 -3.87 -10.44
CA ASN A 66 -3.16 -3.06 -9.43
C ASN A 66 -2.61 -1.64 -9.34
N VAL A 67 -1.29 -1.45 -9.50
CA VAL A 67 -0.64 -0.17 -9.16
C VAL A 67 0.00 0.56 -10.33
N GLN A 68 -0.06 0.03 -11.54
CA GLN A 68 0.56 0.69 -12.70
C GLN A 68 -0.03 2.08 -12.97
N VAL A 69 0.82 2.98 -13.42
CA VAL A 69 0.47 4.30 -13.97
C VAL A 69 1.16 4.43 -15.31
N ASP A 70 0.41 4.74 -16.36
CA ASP A 70 0.95 4.86 -17.74
C ASP A 70 1.79 3.63 -18.18
N ASP A 71 1.30 2.42 -17.85
CA ASP A 71 1.96 1.12 -18.08
C ASP A 71 3.27 0.88 -17.30
N GLU A 72 3.60 1.73 -16.30
CA GLU A 72 4.74 1.57 -15.39
C GLU A 72 4.26 1.19 -13.97
N ALA A 73 4.84 0.15 -13.35
CA ALA A 73 4.58 -0.22 -11.94
C ALA A 73 5.86 -0.38 -11.12
#